data_AF-A0A222MZX1-F1
#
_entry.id   AF-A0A222MZX1-F1
#
_cell.length_a   1.000
_cell.length_b   1.000
_cell.length_c   1.000
_cell.angle_alpha   90.00
_cell.angle_beta   90.00
_cell.angle_gamma   90.00
#
_symmetry.space_group_name_H-M   'P 1'
#
loop_
_entity.id
_entity.type
_entity.pdbx_description
1 polymer ?
#
loop_
_entity_poly.entity_id
_entity_poly.type
_entity_poly.pdbx_seq_one_letter_code
_entity_poly.pdbx_strand_id
1 'polypeptide(L)'
;MYIKNVANQHNNYYISNKINTKSYAINNTNEVLGYKVDKEGYFTAEFNKAANIPTDIKIHSNSLKNFVSELTHPFPFKSYESIDIAKTVGNAYKVFSQILNSSELLSSKETFSKDDLKHLPSHFILNSQGKLTKTFSYEEALQRVEEKVGFKDDLSATDMIYPTFYEALDDEILPIDKSLLSTNNWLWHKDKGIDFDKYINDDGSVSKAGLLMSFLARNYAYNDLVVGETTIYGKIRGLDKDVNPDDLQKLSNKILGLEGFPFDDEIMNKTSLKEFSNDLLKWRKENLDDIDEAFKYSKEITELLFKSVDEVLEKSKQNAKRWHELDLMV
;
A
#
# COMPACT_ATOMS: atom_id res chain seq x y z
N MET A 1 -0.49 -42.92 13.60
CA MET A 1 0.54 -43.76 12.94
C MET A 1 0.05 -44.08 11.54
N TYR A 2 0.38 -43.25 10.55
CA TYR A 2 0.65 -43.62 9.15
C TYR A 2 1.11 -42.34 8.43
N ILE A 3 2.43 -42.15 8.41
CA ILE A 3 3.12 -41.30 7.44
C ILE A 3 3.41 -42.19 6.24
N LYS A 4 3.07 -41.74 5.03
CA LYS A 4 3.94 -41.87 3.84
C LYS A 4 3.39 -41.15 2.61
N ASN A 5 4.26 -40.28 2.09
CA ASN A 5 4.54 -40.01 0.69
C ASN A 5 3.45 -39.39 -0.19
N VAL A 6 3.56 -38.07 -0.38
CA VAL A 6 3.63 -37.49 -1.74
C VAL A 6 4.74 -36.43 -1.77
N ALA A 7 5.98 -36.89 -1.88
CA ALA A 7 7.05 -36.09 -2.47
C ALA A 7 7.02 -36.37 -3.98
N ASN A 8 6.55 -35.39 -4.77
CA ASN A 8 6.84 -35.15 -6.19
C ASN A 8 5.66 -34.44 -6.87
N GLN A 9 5.58 -33.12 -6.72
CA GLN A 9 5.06 -32.22 -7.78
C GLN A 9 5.83 -30.89 -7.74
N HIS A 10 7.16 -30.95 -7.84
CA HIS A 10 7.92 -29.88 -8.49
C HIS A 10 8.03 -30.28 -9.96
N ASN A 11 7.19 -29.68 -10.83
CA ASN A 11 7.55 -29.29 -12.20
C ASN A 11 6.33 -28.80 -12.99
N ASN A 12 6.52 -27.63 -13.59
CA ASN A 12 5.81 -27.11 -14.77
C ASN A 12 4.32 -26.76 -14.63
N TYR A 13 4.07 -25.56 -14.11
CA TYR A 13 3.01 -24.70 -14.64
C TYR A 13 3.62 -23.42 -15.22
N TYR A 14 4.29 -23.57 -16.36
CA TYR A 14 4.40 -22.47 -17.31
C TYR A 14 3.02 -22.31 -17.96
N ILE A 15 2.15 -21.48 -17.38
CA ILE A 15 0.95 -21.05 -18.08
C ILE A 15 1.41 -20.07 -19.15
N SER A 16 1.51 -20.60 -20.37
CA SER A 16 1.55 -19.82 -21.60
C SER A 16 0.25 -19.03 -21.72
N ASN A 17 0.20 -17.83 -21.13
CA ASN A 17 -0.81 -16.87 -21.53
C ASN A 17 -0.39 -16.32 -22.90
N LYS A 18 -1.18 -16.73 -23.89
CA LYS A 18 -1.13 -16.33 -25.29
C LYS A 18 -1.27 -14.81 -25.36
N ILE A 19 -0.15 -14.10 -25.28
CA ILE A 19 -0.05 -12.69 -25.63
C ILE A 19 -0.56 -12.59 -27.07
N ASN A 20 -1.63 -11.84 -27.26
CA ASN A 20 -2.15 -11.53 -28.58
C ASN A 20 -1.10 -10.65 -29.27
N THR A 21 -0.16 -11.28 -29.96
CA THR A 21 0.91 -10.63 -30.73
C THR A 21 0.31 -10.00 -31.98
N LYS A 22 -0.40 -8.88 -31.80
CA LYS A 22 -0.35 -7.83 -32.81
C LYS A 22 1.05 -7.24 -32.72
N SER A 23 1.83 -7.48 -33.77
CA SER A 23 3.16 -6.94 -34.00
C SER A 23 3.21 -5.44 -33.69
N TYR A 24 3.73 -5.09 -32.51
CA TYR A 24 4.19 -3.73 -32.28
C TYR A 24 5.56 -3.64 -32.95
N ALA A 25 5.59 -2.90 -34.05
CA ALA A 25 6.79 -2.19 -34.47
C ALA A 25 7.45 -1.55 -33.24
N ILE A 26 8.78 -1.44 -33.26
CA ILE A 26 9.55 -0.73 -32.23
C ILE A 26 9.04 0.72 -32.19
N ASN A 27 8.04 0.97 -31.36
CA ASN A 27 7.63 2.30 -30.98
C ASN A 27 8.63 2.70 -29.91
N ASN A 28 9.48 3.69 -30.21
CA ASN A 28 10.36 4.37 -29.26
C ASN A 28 9.54 5.10 -28.19
N THR A 29 8.77 4.39 -27.38
CA THR A 29 8.13 4.95 -26.19
C THR A 29 9.01 4.57 -25.02
N ASN A 30 9.97 5.44 -24.69
CA ASN A 30 10.69 5.41 -23.41
C ASN A 30 9.67 5.73 -22.29
N GLU A 31 8.67 4.87 -22.11
CA GLU A 31 7.58 5.05 -21.16
C GLU A 31 7.55 3.90 -20.18
N VAL A 32 7.33 4.24 -18.92
CA VAL A 32 7.21 3.31 -17.81
C VAL A 32 5.96 3.70 -17.04
N LEU A 33 5.08 2.72 -16.76
CA LEU A 33 3.82 2.97 -16.04
C LEU A 33 2.98 4.11 -16.66
N GLY A 34 3.07 4.30 -17.98
CA GLY A 34 2.38 5.36 -18.72
C GLY A 34 3.05 6.73 -18.73
N TYR A 35 4.29 6.86 -18.23
CA TYR A 35 5.02 8.13 -18.17
C TYR A 35 6.39 8.05 -18.83
N LYS A 36 6.81 9.15 -19.47
CA LYS A 36 8.12 9.25 -20.13
C LYS A 36 9.28 9.21 -19.13
N VAL A 37 10.34 8.50 -19.52
CA VAL A 37 11.63 8.44 -18.81
C VAL A 37 12.77 8.98 -19.68
N ASP A 38 13.80 9.52 -19.03
CA ASP A 38 15.04 9.94 -19.68
C ASP A 38 15.94 8.73 -20.06
N LYS A 39 17.15 9.01 -20.55
CA LYS A 39 18.08 7.97 -21.01
C LYS A 39 18.64 7.15 -19.84
N GLU A 40 18.68 7.74 -18.66
CA GLU A 40 19.17 7.20 -17.42
C GLU A 40 18.09 6.42 -16.65
N GLY A 41 16.84 6.47 -17.13
CA GLY A 41 15.70 5.73 -16.59
C GLY A 41 14.90 6.48 -15.51
N TYR A 42 15.12 7.78 -15.33
CA TYR A 42 14.36 8.62 -14.41
C TYR A 42 13.12 9.19 -15.08
N PHE A 43 12.03 9.33 -14.31
CA PHE A 43 10.85 10.01 -14.79
C PHE A 43 11.14 11.49 -15.09
N THR A 44 10.48 12.01 -16.13
CA THR A 44 10.60 13.41 -16.54
C THR A 44 9.69 14.33 -15.73
N ALA A 45 9.86 15.65 -15.88
CA ALA A 45 9.03 16.66 -15.24
C ALA A 45 7.51 16.52 -15.53
N GLU A 46 7.13 15.82 -16.60
CA GLU A 46 5.73 15.47 -16.90
C GLU A 46 5.12 14.59 -15.78
N PHE A 47 5.88 13.62 -15.28
CA PHE A 47 5.47 12.80 -14.13
C PHE A 47 5.41 13.64 -12.85
N ASN A 48 6.42 14.48 -12.58
CA ASN A 48 6.42 15.34 -11.39
C ASN A 48 5.18 16.24 -11.36
N LYS A 49 4.80 16.80 -12.52
CA LYS A 49 3.58 17.60 -12.67
C LYS A 49 2.32 16.76 -12.40
N ALA A 50 2.23 15.56 -12.96
CA ALA A 50 1.09 14.66 -12.71
C ALA A 50 0.98 14.25 -11.24
N ALA A 51 2.11 14.04 -10.56
CA ALA A 51 2.18 13.72 -9.15
C ALA A 51 2.08 14.96 -8.23
N ASN A 52 2.06 16.18 -8.79
CA ASN A 52 2.10 17.44 -8.05
C ASN A 52 3.27 17.52 -7.05
N ILE A 53 4.47 17.13 -7.50
CA ILE A 53 5.72 17.20 -6.73
C ILE A 53 6.72 18.16 -7.41
N PRO A 54 7.71 18.70 -6.68
CA PRO A 54 8.78 19.52 -7.26
C PRO A 54 9.52 18.81 -8.40
N THR A 55 9.92 19.58 -9.41
CA THR A 55 10.52 19.07 -10.66
C THR A 55 11.96 18.60 -10.50
N ASP A 56 12.62 18.97 -9.40
CA ASP A 56 13.98 18.57 -9.03
C ASP A 56 14.04 17.20 -8.32
N ILE A 57 12.89 16.67 -7.87
CA ILE A 57 12.80 15.30 -7.35
C ILE A 57 12.94 14.30 -8.51
N LYS A 58 14.09 13.64 -8.58
CA LYS A 58 14.40 12.62 -9.60
C LYS A 58 14.06 11.22 -9.10
N ILE A 59 13.00 10.60 -9.65
CA ILE A 59 12.58 9.24 -9.29
C ILE A 59 12.97 8.27 -10.41
N HIS A 60 13.75 7.24 -10.06
CA HIS A 60 14.14 6.21 -11.01
C HIS A 60 12.97 5.24 -11.24
N SER A 61 12.65 4.99 -12.50
CA SER A 61 11.42 4.32 -12.88
C SER A 61 11.29 2.88 -12.41
N ASN A 62 12.41 2.16 -12.24
CA ASN A 62 12.41 0.80 -11.67
C ASN A 62 11.87 0.76 -10.24
N SER A 63 12.08 1.82 -9.44
CA SER A 63 11.58 1.84 -8.04
C SER A 63 10.06 1.77 -8.01
N LEU A 64 9.39 2.53 -8.88
CA LEU A 64 7.94 2.52 -8.95
C LEU A 64 7.39 1.29 -9.71
N LYS A 65 8.12 0.75 -10.70
CA LYS A 65 7.75 -0.52 -11.34
C LYS A 65 7.67 -1.65 -10.32
N ASN A 66 8.70 -1.79 -9.50
CA ASN A 66 8.78 -2.82 -8.48
C ASN A 66 7.69 -2.63 -7.43
N PHE A 67 7.51 -1.39 -6.94
CA PHE A 67 6.42 -1.04 -6.04
C PHE A 67 5.04 -1.44 -6.58
N VAL A 68 4.73 -1.11 -7.84
CA VAL A 68 3.46 -1.49 -8.47
C VAL A 68 3.35 -3.00 -8.62
N SER A 69 4.43 -3.68 -9.03
CA SER A 69 4.45 -5.14 -9.18
C SER A 69 4.13 -5.86 -7.86
N GLU A 70 4.70 -5.42 -6.74
CA GLU A 70 4.45 -6.02 -5.42
C GLU A 70 3.00 -5.86 -4.95
N LEU A 71 2.29 -4.85 -5.43
CA LEU A 71 0.90 -4.59 -5.04
C LEU A 71 -0.12 -5.19 -6.01
N THR A 72 0.27 -5.40 -7.26
CA THR A 72 -0.62 -5.85 -8.36
C THR A 72 -0.35 -7.29 -8.84
N HIS A 73 0.81 -7.86 -8.52
CA HIS A 73 1.19 -9.23 -8.86
C HIS A 73 1.85 -10.02 -7.70
N PRO A 74 1.52 -9.81 -6.41
CA PRO A 74 2.06 -10.64 -5.35
C PRO A 74 1.44 -12.03 -5.36
N PHE A 75 2.23 -13.03 -4.99
CA PHE A 75 1.75 -14.38 -4.71
C PHE A 75 1.41 -14.48 -3.22
N PRO A 76 0.21 -14.98 -2.82
CA PRO A 76 -0.84 -15.55 -3.66
C PRO A 76 -1.94 -14.58 -4.15
N PHE A 77 -2.16 -13.40 -3.53
CA PHE A 77 -3.27 -12.48 -3.87
C PHE A 77 -2.83 -11.04 -4.04
N LYS A 78 -3.24 -10.41 -5.14
CA LYS A 78 -2.98 -8.99 -5.39
C LYS A 78 -3.86 -8.11 -4.54
N SER A 79 -3.30 -7.01 -4.02
CA SER A 79 -4.05 -6.03 -3.23
C SER A 79 -4.77 -5.02 -4.14
N TYR A 80 -4.18 -4.75 -5.30
CA TYR A 80 -4.71 -3.82 -6.30
C TYR A 80 -4.78 -4.49 -7.67
N GLU A 81 -5.83 -4.20 -8.41
CA GLU A 81 -5.92 -4.48 -9.86
C GLU A 81 -5.10 -3.47 -10.64
N SER A 82 -5.19 -2.19 -10.25
CA SER A 82 -4.50 -1.08 -10.89
C SER A 82 -4.14 0.00 -9.87
N ILE A 83 -3.11 0.79 -10.15
CA ILE A 83 -2.62 1.88 -9.27
C ILE A 83 -2.41 3.14 -10.11
N ASP A 84 -2.98 4.26 -9.66
CA ASP A 84 -2.61 5.61 -10.11
C ASP A 84 -1.30 6.00 -9.42
N ILE A 85 -0.19 5.69 -10.09
CA ILE A 85 1.14 5.84 -9.50
C ILE A 85 1.53 7.31 -9.27
N ALA A 86 1.09 8.23 -10.13
CA ALA A 86 1.38 9.65 -9.97
C ALA A 86 0.67 10.21 -8.73
N LYS A 87 -0.64 9.93 -8.60
CA LYS A 87 -1.39 10.35 -7.42
C LYS A 87 -0.89 9.70 -6.13
N THR A 88 -0.48 8.43 -6.21
CA THR A 88 0.15 7.72 -5.08
C THR A 88 1.42 8.40 -4.60
N VAL A 89 2.34 8.73 -5.52
CA VAL A 89 3.57 9.47 -5.17
C VAL A 89 3.25 10.88 -4.66
N GLY A 90 2.26 11.56 -5.24
CA GLY A 90 1.81 12.87 -4.77
C GLY A 90 1.27 12.85 -3.34
N ASN A 91 0.46 11.85 -3.00
CA ASN A 91 -0.04 11.66 -1.63
C ASN A 91 1.11 11.40 -0.66
N ALA A 92 2.07 10.54 -1.02
CA ALA A 92 3.25 10.28 -0.20
C ALA A 92 4.08 11.55 0.01
N TYR A 93 4.31 12.33 -1.05
CA TYR A 93 5.04 13.59 -0.95
C TYR A 93 4.33 14.63 -0.08
N LYS A 94 3.00 14.71 -0.16
CA LYS A 94 2.20 15.63 0.68
C LYS A 94 2.39 15.35 2.17
N VAL A 95 2.50 14.08 2.58
CA VAL A 95 2.77 13.72 3.98
C VAL A 95 4.25 13.93 4.31
N PHE A 96 5.14 13.38 3.47
CA PHE A 96 6.59 13.44 3.66
C PHE A 96 7.13 14.88 3.77
N SER A 97 6.63 15.80 2.94
CA SER A 97 7.04 17.21 2.99
C SER A 97 6.64 17.90 4.30
N GLN A 98 5.50 17.56 4.89
CA GLN A 98 5.12 18.07 6.22
C GLN A 98 6.10 17.58 7.30
N ILE A 99 6.58 16.34 7.19
CA ILE A 99 7.57 15.75 8.10
C ILE A 99 8.92 16.45 7.96
N LEU A 100 9.40 16.70 6.73
CA LEU A 100 10.63 17.47 6.53
C LEU A 100 10.50 18.90 7.05
N ASN A 101 9.33 19.51 6.85
CA ASN A 101 9.06 20.89 7.28
C ASN A 101 8.81 21.02 8.79
N SER A 102 8.75 19.93 9.55
CA SER A 102 8.67 19.99 11.02
C SER A 102 10.01 20.33 11.66
N SER A 103 11.11 20.38 10.89
CA SER A 103 12.45 20.72 11.35
C SER A 103 13.11 21.72 10.39
N GLU A 104 13.50 22.89 10.89
CA GLU A 104 14.23 23.90 10.10
C GLU A 104 15.57 23.37 9.56
N LEU A 105 16.15 22.37 10.24
CA LEU A 105 17.39 21.72 9.81
C LEU A 105 17.20 20.88 8.54
N LEU A 106 15.98 20.45 8.24
CA LEU A 106 15.66 19.50 7.16
C LEU A 106 14.89 20.15 6.01
N SER A 107 14.08 21.17 6.27
CA SER A 107 13.10 21.75 5.33
C SER A 107 13.71 22.26 4.01
N SER A 108 14.96 22.72 4.03
CA SER A 108 15.67 23.26 2.86
C SER A 108 16.68 22.31 2.22
N LYS A 109 16.83 21.08 2.76
CA LYS A 109 17.83 20.13 2.28
C LYS A 109 17.34 19.35 1.06
N GLU A 110 18.22 19.17 0.08
CA GLU A 110 18.02 18.26 -1.06
C GLU A 110 18.72 16.91 -0.90
N THR A 111 19.75 16.87 -0.06
CA THR A 111 20.50 15.66 0.27
C THR A 111 20.71 15.58 1.78
N PHE A 112 20.80 14.35 2.31
CA PHE A 112 20.76 14.06 3.72
C PHE A 112 21.94 13.18 4.10
N SER A 113 22.87 13.74 4.88
CA SER A 113 23.96 12.99 5.50
C SER A 113 23.46 12.08 6.62
N LYS A 114 24.30 11.17 7.11
CA LYS A 114 23.97 10.34 8.28
C LYS A 114 23.58 11.16 9.52
N ASP A 115 24.19 12.32 9.71
CA ASP A 115 23.85 13.19 10.83
C ASP A 115 22.51 13.91 10.61
N ASP A 116 22.20 14.30 9.37
CA ASP A 116 20.88 14.87 9.04
C ASP A 116 19.75 13.86 9.34
N LEU A 117 19.97 12.58 9.02
CA LEU A 117 18.97 11.54 9.26
C LEU A 117 18.60 11.38 10.74
N LYS A 118 19.50 11.70 11.67
CA LYS A 118 19.22 11.66 13.12
C LYS A 118 18.19 12.69 13.56
N HIS A 119 17.98 13.74 12.75
CA HIS A 119 17.00 14.79 13.03
C HIS A 119 15.61 14.48 12.45
N LEU A 120 15.45 13.37 11.70
CA LEU A 120 14.14 12.93 11.25
C LEU A 120 13.34 12.41 12.44
N PRO A 121 12.04 12.77 12.55
CA PRO A 121 11.21 12.16 13.56
C PRO A 121 11.06 10.67 13.27
N SER A 122 11.04 9.86 14.33
CA SER A 122 10.85 8.42 14.24
C SER A 122 9.40 8.07 13.91
N HIS A 123 8.44 8.81 14.48
CA HIS A 123 7.01 8.60 14.29
C HIS A 123 6.24 9.91 14.12
N PHE A 124 5.01 9.82 13.60
CA PHE A 124 4.13 10.96 13.38
C PHE A 124 2.64 10.58 13.54
N ILE A 125 1.80 11.59 13.73
CA ILE A 125 0.32 11.48 13.70
C ILE A 125 -0.22 12.40 12.62
N LEU A 126 -1.18 11.88 11.85
CA LEU A 126 -2.00 12.66 10.95
C LEU A 126 -3.42 12.78 11.49
N ASN A 127 -4.09 13.89 11.21
CA ASN A 127 -5.54 13.94 11.35
C ASN A 127 -6.23 13.25 10.15
N SER A 128 -7.55 13.14 10.19
CA SER A 128 -8.37 12.55 9.11
C SER A 128 -8.29 13.26 7.75
N GLN A 129 -7.65 14.42 7.68
CA GLN A 129 -7.41 15.18 6.44
C GLN A 129 -5.98 14.99 5.90
N GLY A 130 -5.17 14.13 6.54
CA GLY A 130 -3.77 13.91 6.20
C GLY A 130 -2.83 15.05 6.61
N LYS A 131 -3.24 15.90 7.56
CA LYS A 131 -2.40 16.97 8.11
C LYS A 131 -1.59 16.43 9.29
N LEU A 132 -0.28 16.68 9.28
CA LEU A 132 0.63 16.39 10.39
C LEU A 132 0.22 17.19 11.63
N THR A 133 -0.07 16.48 12.71
CA THR A 133 -0.46 17.10 14.00
C THR A 133 0.64 16.99 15.04
N LYS A 134 1.44 15.92 15.01
CA LYS A 134 2.53 15.70 15.95
C LYS A 134 3.60 14.79 15.35
N THR A 135 4.84 15.04 15.75
CA THR A 135 6.01 14.20 15.48
C THR A 135 6.61 13.72 16.79
N PHE A 136 7.35 12.61 16.74
CA PHE A 136 7.99 12.01 17.90
C PHE A 136 9.41 11.60 17.53
N SER A 137 10.35 11.86 18.43
CA SER A 137 11.62 11.16 18.47
C SER A 137 11.38 9.67 18.76
N TYR A 138 12.44 8.87 18.61
CA TYR A 138 12.40 7.46 18.92
C TYR A 138 12.06 7.18 20.40
N GLU A 139 12.69 7.92 21.32
CA GLU A 139 12.46 7.78 22.77
C GLU A 139 11.03 8.17 23.15
N GLU A 140 10.50 9.26 22.58
CA GLU A 140 9.11 9.68 22.81
C GLU A 140 8.10 8.65 22.26
N ALA A 141 8.43 7.99 21.14
CA ALA A 141 7.58 6.93 20.59
C ALA A 141 7.61 5.66 21.46
N LEU A 142 8.79 5.25 21.94
CA LEU A 142 8.95 4.15 22.88
C LEU A 142 8.16 4.38 24.16
N GLN A 143 8.39 5.53 24.80
CA GLN A 143 7.69 5.92 26.01
C GLN A 143 6.16 5.86 25.80
N ARG A 144 5.67 6.30 24.64
CA ARG A 144 4.24 6.27 24.31
C ARG A 144 3.69 4.85 24.11
N VAL A 145 4.49 3.91 23.61
CA VAL A 145 4.11 2.49 23.49
C VAL A 145 4.09 1.84 24.87
N GLU A 146 5.11 2.09 25.69
CA GLU A 146 5.21 1.58 27.07
C GLU A 146 4.10 2.14 27.98
N GLU A 147 3.79 3.43 27.87
CA GLU A 147 2.72 4.10 28.63
C GLU A 147 1.32 3.65 28.24
N LYS A 148 1.10 3.17 27.00
CA LYS A 148 -0.18 2.55 26.59
C LYS A 148 -0.45 1.24 27.35
N VAL A 149 0.55 0.63 27.99
CA VAL A 149 0.39 -0.52 28.89
C VAL A 149 -0.12 -0.10 30.29
N GLY A 150 -0.23 1.22 30.57
CA GLY A 150 -0.49 1.80 31.90
C GLY A 150 -1.62 2.85 32.04
N PHE A 151 -2.73 2.76 31.28
CA PHE A 151 -4.10 3.34 31.49
C PHE A 151 -4.38 4.88 31.61
N LYS A 152 -5.54 5.27 31.01
CA LYS A 152 -6.52 6.38 31.27
C LYS A 152 -6.52 7.68 30.42
N ASP A 153 -7.55 7.76 29.56
CA ASP A 153 -8.52 8.87 29.41
C ASP A 153 -8.16 10.21 28.74
N ASP A 154 -7.18 10.28 27.83
CA ASP A 154 -7.10 11.47 26.93
C ASP A 154 -6.65 11.17 25.48
N LEU A 155 -6.61 9.89 25.13
CA LEU A 155 -6.42 9.44 23.76
C LEU A 155 -7.59 8.54 23.43
N SER A 156 -8.46 8.98 22.52
CA SER A 156 -9.39 8.04 21.90
C SER A 156 -8.56 6.92 21.27
N ALA A 157 -9.11 5.71 21.23
CA ALA A 157 -8.50 4.53 20.61
C ALA A 157 -8.18 4.68 19.09
N THR A 158 -8.14 5.92 18.57
CA THR A 158 -8.12 6.33 17.17
C THR A 158 -6.85 7.05 16.72
N ASP A 159 -5.98 7.54 17.62
CA ASP A 159 -4.75 8.24 17.20
C ASP A 159 -3.64 7.23 16.89
N MET A 160 -3.70 6.66 15.68
CA MET A 160 -2.66 5.79 15.15
C MET A 160 -1.36 6.58 14.98
N ILE A 161 -0.30 6.10 15.62
CA ILE A 161 1.07 6.62 15.43
C ILE A 161 1.71 5.85 14.28
N TYR A 162 2.25 6.56 13.31
CA TYR A 162 2.86 5.98 12.12
C TYR A 162 4.38 6.08 12.21
N PRO A 163 5.13 5.01 11.90
CA PRO A 163 6.57 5.09 11.77
C PRO A 163 6.95 5.83 10.49
N THR A 164 7.92 6.73 10.59
CA THR A 164 8.41 7.47 9.42
C THR A 164 9.13 6.52 8.44
N PHE A 165 10.02 5.67 8.94
CA PHE A 165 10.83 4.74 8.12
C PHE A 165 11.04 3.33 8.72
N TYR A 166 10.60 3.04 9.95
CA TYR A 166 10.97 1.83 10.71
C TYR A 166 10.01 0.66 10.56
N GLU A 167 10.54 -0.54 10.34
CA GLU A 167 9.84 -1.81 10.58
C GLU A 167 9.97 -2.16 12.08
N ALA A 168 8.85 -2.38 12.76
CA ALA A 168 8.88 -3.03 14.07
C ALA A 168 8.94 -4.53 13.78
N LEU A 169 10.09 -5.16 14.06
CA LEU A 169 10.16 -6.61 14.19
C LEU A 169 9.87 -6.91 15.66
N ASP A 170 8.83 -7.71 15.93
CA ASP A 170 8.50 -8.27 17.25
C ASP A 170 8.70 -7.32 18.45
N ASP A 171 7.77 -6.37 18.64
CA ASP A 171 7.64 -5.49 19.81
C ASP A 171 8.86 -4.60 20.17
N GLU A 172 9.90 -4.57 19.34
CA GLU A 172 11.03 -3.64 19.51
C GLU A 172 10.96 -2.49 18.49
N ILE A 173 10.88 -1.26 18.99
CA ILE A 173 11.22 -0.09 18.19
C ILE A 173 12.76 -0.13 18.04
N LEU A 174 13.32 0.17 16.86
CA LEU A 174 14.78 0.29 16.67
C LEU A 174 15.20 1.74 16.36
N PRO A 175 16.36 2.21 16.87
CA PRO A 175 16.82 3.59 16.67
C PRO A 175 17.19 3.88 15.21
N ILE A 176 17.29 5.17 14.87
CA ILE A 176 17.43 5.62 13.48
C ILE A 176 18.77 5.27 12.82
N ASP A 177 19.69 4.70 13.58
CA ASP A 177 21.09 4.65 13.21
C ASP A 177 21.47 3.31 12.55
N LYS A 178 22.02 3.42 11.34
CA LYS A 178 22.72 2.41 10.52
C LYS A 178 21.91 1.46 9.63
N SER A 179 20.59 1.34 9.80
CA SER A 179 19.81 0.31 9.10
C SER A 179 18.65 0.82 8.23
N LEU A 180 18.48 2.14 8.09
CA LEU A 180 17.59 2.76 7.11
C LEU A 180 17.85 2.26 5.68
N LEU A 181 19.01 1.66 5.42
CA LEU A 181 19.47 1.03 4.18
C LEU A 181 19.81 -0.47 4.38
N SER A 182 19.50 -1.05 5.54
CA SER A 182 19.73 -2.48 5.77
C SER A 182 18.65 -3.29 5.08
N THR A 183 19.12 -4.26 4.33
CA THR A 183 18.46 -5.16 3.40
C THR A 183 17.40 -6.09 4.00
N ASN A 184 16.86 -5.78 5.18
CA ASN A 184 15.98 -6.68 5.93
C ASN A 184 14.50 -6.30 5.86
N ASN A 185 14.14 -5.17 5.26
CA ASN A 185 12.75 -4.91 4.92
C ASN A 185 12.49 -5.48 3.51
N TRP A 186 11.46 -6.31 3.37
CA TRP A 186 11.19 -7.10 2.17
C TRP A 186 10.97 -6.24 0.90
N LEU A 187 10.58 -4.97 1.04
CA LEU A 187 10.53 -3.97 -0.05
C LEU A 187 11.90 -3.37 -0.45
N TRP A 188 12.99 -3.90 0.12
CA TRP A 188 14.36 -3.41 0.00
C TRP A 188 15.28 -4.50 -0.56
N HIS A 189 14.72 -5.61 -1.03
CA HIS A 189 15.47 -6.57 -1.81
C HIS A 189 15.89 -5.93 -3.14
N LYS A 190 17.18 -6.00 -3.44
CA LYS A 190 17.83 -5.47 -4.66
C LYS A 190 17.11 -5.85 -5.97
N ASP A 191 16.39 -6.98 -5.95
CA ASP A 191 15.72 -7.53 -7.12
C ASP A 191 14.19 -7.29 -7.15
N LYS A 192 13.60 -6.73 -6.08
CA LYS A 192 12.13 -6.59 -5.91
C LYS A 192 11.67 -5.26 -5.29
N GLY A 193 12.60 -4.43 -4.86
CA GLY A 193 12.36 -3.24 -4.06
C GLY A 193 12.70 -1.91 -4.74
N ILE A 194 12.91 -0.87 -3.94
CA ILE A 194 13.44 0.41 -4.41
C ILE A 194 14.90 0.25 -4.81
N ASP A 195 15.27 0.82 -5.96
CA ASP A 195 16.64 0.82 -6.49
C ASP A 195 17.50 1.87 -5.76
N PHE A 196 17.89 1.55 -4.51
CA PHE A 196 18.53 2.50 -3.59
C PHE A 196 19.82 3.12 -4.12
N ASP A 197 20.59 2.36 -4.89
CA ASP A 197 21.85 2.82 -5.48
C ASP A 197 21.64 4.06 -6.38
N LYS A 198 20.43 4.27 -6.90
CA LYS A 198 20.06 5.44 -7.71
C LYS A 198 19.85 6.72 -6.91
N TYR A 199 19.83 6.63 -5.58
CA TYR A 199 19.48 7.72 -4.67
C TYR A 199 20.57 8.04 -3.66
N ILE A 200 21.70 7.33 -3.69
CA ILE A 200 22.88 7.60 -2.87
C ILE A 200 23.89 8.40 -3.70
N ASN A 201 24.34 9.52 -3.16
CA ASN A 201 25.38 10.34 -3.76
C ASN A 201 26.77 9.76 -3.47
N ASP A 202 27.78 10.22 -4.21
CA ASP A 202 29.17 9.75 -4.05
C ASP A 202 29.74 9.95 -2.62
N ASP A 203 29.24 10.95 -1.89
CA ASP A 203 29.62 11.23 -0.49
C ASP A 203 28.86 10.36 0.54
N GLY A 204 27.99 9.46 0.07
CA GLY A 204 27.16 8.59 0.89
C GLY A 204 25.89 9.26 1.45
N SER A 205 25.59 10.51 1.08
CA SER A 205 24.33 11.16 1.42
C SER A 205 23.17 10.62 0.59
N VAL A 206 21.96 10.61 1.17
CA VAL A 206 20.73 10.17 0.50
C VAL A 206 20.04 11.37 -0.12
N SER A 207 19.56 11.25 -1.36
CA SER A 207 18.74 12.27 -1.99
C SER A 207 17.33 12.37 -1.37
N LYS A 208 16.69 13.54 -1.48
CA LYS A 208 15.27 13.73 -1.11
C LYS A 208 14.34 12.73 -1.80
N ALA A 209 14.62 12.40 -3.06
CA ALA A 209 13.88 11.37 -3.80
C ALA A 209 14.02 9.98 -3.16
N GLY A 210 15.24 9.63 -2.71
CA GLY A 210 15.49 8.39 -1.97
C GLY A 210 14.65 8.30 -0.70
N LEU A 211 14.66 9.35 0.12
CA LEU A 211 13.84 9.40 1.34
C LEU A 211 12.34 9.34 1.04
N LEU A 212 11.85 10.03 0.00
CA LEU A 212 10.46 9.96 -0.41
C LEU A 212 10.06 8.53 -0.83
N MET A 213 10.90 7.84 -1.59
CA MET A 213 10.65 6.45 -1.98
C MET A 213 10.64 5.54 -0.75
N SER A 214 11.61 5.68 0.16
CA SER A 214 11.62 4.93 1.42
C SER A 214 10.36 5.17 2.25
N PHE A 215 9.91 6.42 2.32
CA PHE A 215 8.67 6.79 3.01
C PHE A 215 7.46 6.10 2.38
N LEU A 216 7.33 6.15 1.05
CA LEU A 216 6.26 5.49 0.30
C LEU A 216 6.27 3.97 0.52
N ALA A 217 7.42 3.31 0.34
CA ALA A 217 7.53 1.87 0.56
C ALA A 217 7.22 1.47 2.00
N ARG A 218 7.48 2.33 2.98
CA ARG A 218 7.10 2.04 4.38
C ARG A 218 5.62 2.23 4.65
N ASN A 219 5.06 3.31 4.11
CA ASN A 219 3.75 3.80 4.49
C ASN A 219 2.65 3.47 3.47
N TYR A 220 2.91 2.67 2.44
CA TYR A 220 1.90 2.38 1.40
C TYR A 220 0.59 1.80 1.93
N ALA A 221 0.65 0.95 2.96
CA ALA A 221 -0.50 0.32 3.59
C ALA A 221 -1.17 1.21 4.66
N TYR A 222 -0.63 2.42 4.86
CA TYR A 222 -1.03 3.34 5.91
C TYR A 222 -1.40 4.69 5.27
N ASN A 223 -2.25 5.49 5.90
CA ASN A 223 -2.50 6.89 5.51
C ASN A 223 -3.05 7.12 4.09
N ASP A 224 -3.82 6.18 3.52
CA ASP A 224 -4.47 6.35 2.21
C ASP A 224 -3.53 6.79 1.07
N LEU A 225 -2.25 6.41 1.16
CA LEU A 225 -1.24 6.87 0.20
C LEU A 225 -1.49 6.31 -1.19
N VAL A 226 -1.83 5.01 -1.28
CA VAL A 226 -2.01 4.33 -2.56
C VAL A 226 -3.40 4.59 -3.12
N VAL A 227 -3.44 5.12 -4.33
CA VAL A 227 -4.69 5.31 -5.08
C VAL A 227 -4.75 4.30 -6.20
N GLY A 228 -5.83 3.53 -6.25
CA GLY A 228 -5.98 2.47 -7.23
C GLY A 228 -7.29 1.71 -7.08
N GLU A 229 -7.53 0.78 -7.99
CA GLU A 229 -8.64 -0.16 -7.89
C GLU A 229 -8.21 -1.34 -7.01
N THR A 230 -8.82 -1.48 -5.83
CA THR A 230 -8.50 -2.56 -4.88
C THR A 230 -9.27 -3.84 -5.19
N THR A 231 -8.63 -4.98 -4.98
CA THR A 231 -9.28 -6.30 -5.04
C THR A 231 -10.04 -6.61 -3.75
N ILE A 232 -10.75 -7.73 -3.68
CA ILE A 232 -11.37 -8.22 -2.44
C ILE A 232 -10.31 -8.45 -1.37
N TYR A 233 -9.17 -9.04 -1.73
CA TYR A 233 -8.06 -9.18 -0.80
C TYR A 233 -7.58 -7.82 -0.27
N GLY A 234 -7.40 -6.83 -1.15
CA GLY A 234 -7.04 -5.47 -0.75
C GLY A 234 -8.07 -4.81 0.18
N LYS A 235 -9.36 -4.96 -0.13
CA LYS A 235 -10.47 -4.48 0.71
C LYS A 235 -10.43 -5.12 2.10
N ILE A 236 -10.27 -6.44 2.20
CA ILE A 236 -10.17 -7.17 3.48
C ILE A 236 -8.98 -6.69 4.32
N ARG A 237 -7.90 -6.26 3.68
CA ARG A 237 -6.72 -5.65 4.33
C ARG A 237 -6.92 -4.19 4.77
N GLY A 238 -8.07 -3.59 4.52
CA GLY A 238 -8.35 -2.19 4.87
C GLY A 238 -7.76 -1.18 3.88
N LEU A 239 -7.39 -1.61 2.66
CA LEU A 239 -6.72 -0.74 1.68
C LEU A 239 -7.69 0.06 0.80
N ASP A 240 -9.00 -0.16 0.95
CA ASP A 240 -10.04 0.54 0.22
C ASP A 240 -10.67 1.65 1.07
N LYS A 241 -10.40 2.89 0.69
CA LYS A 241 -10.90 4.11 1.33
C LYS A 241 -12.41 4.33 1.17
N ASP A 242 -13.03 3.72 0.16
CA ASP A 242 -14.45 3.95 -0.15
C ASP A 242 -15.35 2.99 0.63
N VAL A 243 -14.78 2.01 1.33
CA VAL A 243 -15.50 1.06 2.19
C VAL A 243 -15.31 1.39 3.67
N ASN A 244 -16.39 1.32 4.44
CA ASN A 244 -16.38 1.55 5.88
C ASN A 244 -15.53 0.49 6.61
N PRO A 245 -14.57 0.89 7.47
CA PRO A 245 -13.75 -0.03 8.27
C PRO A 245 -14.54 -1.09 9.06
N ASP A 246 -15.68 -0.72 9.66
CA ASP A 246 -16.51 -1.67 10.43
C ASP A 246 -17.08 -2.76 9.54
N ASP A 247 -17.45 -2.39 8.31
CA ASP A 247 -18.04 -3.31 7.35
C ASP A 247 -16.96 -4.20 6.70
N LEU A 248 -15.75 -3.65 6.49
CA LEU A 248 -14.58 -4.43 6.13
C LEU A 248 -14.19 -5.43 7.21
N GLN A 249 -14.23 -5.06 8.49
CA GLN A 249 -13.89 -5.98 9.58
C GLN A 249 -14.93 -7.09 9.71
N LYS A 250 -16.23 -6.78 9.58
CA LYS A 250 -17.28 -7.81 9.53
C LYS A 250 -17.08 -8.74 8.34
N LEU A 251 -16.78 -8.20 7.16
CA LEU A 251 -16.52 -8.96 5.94
C LEU A 251 -15.30 -9.87 6.12
N SER A 252 -14.20 -9.33 6.62
CA SER A 252 -12.95 -10.04 6.91
C SER A 252 -13.18 -11.20 7.88
N ASN A 253 -13.79 -10.95 9.05
CA ASN A 253 -14.07 -11.99 10.04
C ASN A 253 -14.96 -13.10 9.47
N LYS A 254 -15.94 -12.74 8.64
CA LYS A 254 -16.81 -13.73 8.00
C LYS A 254 -16.10 -14.53 6.92
N ILE A 255 -15.21 -13.94 6.12
CA ILE A 255 -14.43 -14.64 5.08
C ILE A 255 -13.33 -15.51 5.69
N LEU A 256 -12.60 -15.00 6.68
CA LEU A 256 -11.53 -15.72 7.38
C LEU A 256 -12.07 -16.84 8.27
N GLY A 257 -13.30 -16.70 8.77
CA GLY A 257 -14.00 -17.73 9.54
C GLY A 257 -14.62 -18.84 8.70
N LEU A 258 -14.40 -18.88 7.38
CA LEU A 258 -14.96 -19.90 6.51
C LEU A 258 -14.12 -21.17 6.55
N GLU A 259 -14.63 -22.18 7.23
CA GLU A 259 -14.04 -23.53 7.16
C GLU A 259 -13.98 -23.99 5.70
N GLY A 260 -12.79 -24.44 5.29
CA GLY A 260 -12.55 -25.00 3.97
C GLY A 260 -12.49 -23.99 2.82
N PHE A 261 -12.61 -22.68 3.04
CA PHE A 261 -12.43 -21.70 1.96
C PHE A 261 -10.98 -21.75 1.43
N PRO A 262 -10.74 -22.19 0.19
CA PRO A 262 -9.47 -21.97 -0.45
C PRO A 262 -9.43 -20.46 -0.65
N PHE A 263 -8.37 -19.84 -0.16
CA PHE A 263 -8.03 -18.53 -0.66
C PHE A 263 -7.64 -18.70 -2.13
N ASP A 264 -8.66 -18.75 -2.98
CA ASP A 264 -8.58 -18.96 -4.41
C ASP A 264 -8.29 -17.62 -5.07
N ASP A 265 -7.27 -17.58 -5.92
CA ASP A 265 -6.78 -16.35 -6.52
C ASP A 265 -7.79 -15.77 -7.53
N GLU A 266 -8.53 -16.59 -8.27
CA GLU A 266 -9.60 -16.13 -9.17
C GLU A 266 -10.75 -15.43 -8.43
N ILE A 267 -11.01 -15.85 -7.19
CA ILE A 267 -12.04 -15.25 -6.32
C ILE A 267 -11.50 -14.00 -5.61
N MET A 268 -10.33 -14.11 -4.98
CA MET A 268 -9.79 -13.06 -4.11
C MET A 268 -9.23 -11.85 -4.88
N ASN A 269 -8.83 -12.05 -6.13
CA ASN A 269 -8.31 -10.99 -7.00
C ASN A 269 -9.40 -10.16 -7.69
N LYS A 270 -10.69 -10.49 -7.52
CA LYS A 270 -11.78 -9.69 -8.11
C LYS A 270 -11.83 -8.31 -7.47
N THR A 271 -12.35 -7.32 -8.19
CA THR A 271 -12.55 -5.96 -7.66
C THR A 271 -14.01 -5.71 -7.27
N SER A 272 -14.95 -6.41 -7.92
CA SER A 272 -16.39 -6.33 -7.68
C SER A 272 -16.84 -7.25 -6.54
N LEU A 273 -17.44 -6.67 -5.50
CA LEU A 273 -18.06 -7.41 -4.39
C LEU A 273 -19.21 -8.32 -4.86
N LYS A 274 -19.93 -7.91 -5.90
CA LYS A 274 -21.02 -8.70 -6.48
C LYS A 274 -20.50 -9.96 -7.17
N GLU A 275 -19.46 -9.82 -7.98
CA GLU A 275 -18.85 -10.96 -8.67
C GLU A 275 -18.18 -11.91 -7.68
N PHE A 276 -17.49 -11.36 -6.67
CA PHE A 276 -16.97 -12.14 -5.55
C PHE A 276 -18.06 -12.94 -4.84
N SER A 277 -19.19 -12.31 -4.51
CA SER A 277 -20.31 -13.00 -3.84
C SER A 277 -20.82 -14.18 -4.67
N ASN A 278 -20.99 -13.97 -5.98
CA ASN A 278 -21.51 -14.99 -6.89
C ASN A 278 -20.54 -16.17 -7.05
N ASP A 279 -19.25 -15.89 -7.19
CA ASP A 279 -18.24 -16.93 -7.39
C ASP A 279 -17.95 -17.67 -6.09
N LEU A 280 -17.99 -16.99 -4.94
CA LEU A 280 -17.97 -17.63 -3.62
C LEU A 280 -19.16 -18.58 -3.44
N LEU A 281 -20.37 -18.15 -3.82
CA LEU A 281 -21.58 -18.99 -3.79
C LEU A 281 -21.41 -20.22 -4.68
N LYS A 282 -20.90 -20.03 -5.89
CA LYS A 282 -20.66 -21.12 -6.84
C LYS A 282 -19.63 -22.11 -6.29
N TRP A 283 -18.48 -21.61 -5.86
CA TRP A 283 -17.40 -22.41 -5.30
C TRP A 283 -17.89 -23.26 -4.13
N ARG A 284 -18.67 -22.69 -3.20
CA ARG A 284 -19.24 -23.44 -2.06
C ARG A 284 -20.16 -24.58 -2.48
N LYS A 285 -21.05 -24.36 -3.46
CA LYS A 285 -21.95 -25.42 -3.97
C LYS A 285 -21.18 -26.59 -4.57
N GLU A 286 -20.02 -26.32 -5.14
CA GLU A 286 -19.18 -27.30 -5.82
C GLU A 286 -18.26 -28.06 -4.85
N ASN A 287 -18.01 -27.51 -3.65
CA ASN A 287 -16.95 -28.00 -2.76
C ASN A 287 -17.40 -28.32 -1.32
N LEU A 288 -18.65 -28.05 -0.93
CA LEU A 288 -19.17 -28.38 0.41
C LEU A 288 -20.28 -29.44 0.33
N ASP A 289 -20.20 -30.43 1.23
CA ASP A 289 -21.11 -31.57 1.28
C ASP A 289 -22.54 -31.20 1.79
N ASP A 290 -22.66 -30.15 2.64
CA ASP A 290 -23.94 -29.61 3.10
C ASP A 290 -24.30 -28.32 2.36
N ILE A 291 -25.08 -28.50 1.30
CA ILE A 291 -25.52 -27.43 0.41
C ILE A 291 -26.43 -26.42 1.13
N ASP A 292 -27.27 -26.84 2.08
CA ASP A 292 -28.26 -25.96 2.73
C ASP A 292 -27.60 -25.03 3.75
N GLU A 293 -26.64 -25.53 4.53
CA GLU A 293 -25.83 -24.70 5.41
C GLU A 293 -24.94 -23.74 4.59
N ALA A 294 -24.35 -24.22 3.50
CA ALA A 294 -23.58 -23.40 2.56
C ALA A 294 -24.41 -22.25 1.95
N PHE A 295 -25.68 -22.50 1.59
CA PHE A 295 -26.60 -21.49 1.08
C PHE A 295 -27.00 -20.46 2.13
N LYS A 296 -27.22 -20.87 3.38
CA LYS A 296 -27.60 -19.95 4.47
C LYS A 296 -26.50 -18.93 4.74
N TYR A 297 -25.27 -19.39 4.97
CA TYR A 297 -24.10 -18.51 5.14
C TYR A 297 -23.79 -17.72 3.86
N SER A 298 -23.99 -18.36 2.71
CA SER A 298 -23.92 -17.78 1.37
C SER A 298 -24.72 -16.48 1.25
N LYS A 299 -26.00 -16.62 1.59
CA LYS A 299 -27.01 -15.56 1.57
C LYS A 299 -26.70 -14.46 2.58
N GLU A 300 -26.28 -14.80 3.80
CA GLU A 300 -25.90 -13.79 4.80
C GLU A 300 -24.72 -12.91 4.39
N ILE A 301 -23.67 -13.50 3.77
CA ILE A 301 -22.53 -12.75 3.25
C ILE A 301 -22.98 -11.87 2.07
N THR A 302 -23.80 -12.41 1.18
CA THR A 302 -24.32 -11.71 0.00
C THR A 302 -25.21 -10.53 0.40
N GLU A 303 -26.11 -10.71 1.36
CA GLU A 303 -26.97 -9.64 1.90
C GLU A 303 -26.16 -8.53 2.58
N LEU A 304 -25.10 -8.88 3.30
CA LEU A 304 -24.17 -7.89 3.87
C LEU A 304 -23.37 -7.16 2.80
N LEU A 305 -22.89 -7.86 1.78
CA LEU A 305 -22.15 -7.28 0.67
C LEU A 305 -23.03 -6.34 -0.15
N PHE A 306 -24.30 -6.68 -0.39
CA PHE A 306 -25.22 -5.78 -1.09
C PHE A 306 -25.63 -4.59 -0.22
N LYS A 307 -25.90 -4.80 1.08
CA LYS A 307 -26.19 -3.71 2.00
C LYS A 307 -25.01 -2.73 2.12
N SER A 308 -23.78 -3.25 2.22
CA SER A 308 -22.58 -2.40 2.26
C SER A 308 -22.30 -1.75 0.92
N VAL A 309 -22.54 -2.42 -0.22
CA VAL A 309 -22.39 -1.82 -1.56
C VAL A 309 -23.36 -0.67 -1.78
N ASP A 310 -24.63 -0.79 -1.38
CA ASP A 310 -25.61 0.30 -1.53
C ASP A 310 -25.23 1.52 -0.67
N GLU A 311 -24.77 1.29 0.56
CA GLU A 311 -24.26 2.33 1.46
C GLU A 311 -22.96 2.98 0.94
N VAL A 312 -22.06 2.19 0.36
CA VAL A 312 -20.81 2.64 -0.29
C VAL A 312 -21.09 3.46 -1.54
N LEU A 313 -22.07 3.06 -2.36
CA LEU A 313 -22.43 3.79 -3.58
C LEU A 313 -23.00 5.17 -3.25
N GLU A 314 -23.79 5.29 -2.18
CA GLU A 314 -24.30 6.56 -1.68
C GLU A 314 -23.18 7.47 -1.15
N LYS A 315 -22.29 6.95 -0.31
CA LYS A 315 -21.14 7.73 0.20
C LYS A 315 -20.21 8.18 -0.93
N SER A 316 -19.97 7.33 -1.92
CA SER A 316 -19.14 7.67 -3.08
C SER A 316 -19.75 8.81 -3.89
N LYS A 317 -21.08 8.83 -4.08
CA LYS A 317 -21.78 9.95 -4.72
C LYS A 317 -21.67 11.25 -3.92
N GLN A 318 -21.79 11.17 -2.59
CA GLN A 318 -21.69 12.33 -1.71
C GLN A 318 -20.26 12.91 -1.69
N ASN A 319 -19.25 12.04 -1.65
CA ASN A 319 -17.85 12.45 -1.72
C ASN A 319 -17.51 13.06 -3.09
N ALA A 320 -17.93 12.44 -4.19
CA ALA A 320 -17.74 12.99 -5.53
C ALA A 320 -18.35 14.39 -5.67
N LYS A 321 -19.53 14.61 -5.08
CA LYS A 321 -20.17 15.94 -5.02
C LYS A 321 -19.34 16.95 -4.21
N ARG A 322 -18.82 16.55 -3.05
CA ARG A 322 -18.00 17.40 -2.20
C ARG A 322 -16.67 17.79 -2.86
N TRP A 323 -16.03 16.88 -3.58
CA TRP A 323 -14.81 17.19 -4.34
C TRP A 323 -15.07 18.14 -5.51
N HIS A 324 -16.19 17.97 -6.21
CA HIS A 324 -16.62 18.91 -7.25
C HIS A 324 -16.90 20.32 -6.69
N GLU A 325 -17.48 20.42 -5.49
CA GLU A 325 -17.71 21.70 -4.82
C GLU A 325 -16.40 22.38 -4.37
N LEU A 326 -15.37 21.62 -3.99
CA LEU A 326 -14.05 22.15 -3.62
C LEU A 326 -13.22 22.61 -4.82
N ASP A 327 -13.29 21.91 -5.96
CA ASP A 327 -12.64 22.32 -7.21
C ASP A 327 -13.23 23.60 -7.80
N LEU A 328 -14.48 23.93 -7.47
CA LEU A 328 -15.14 25.18 -7.87
C LEU A 328 -14.80 26.37 -6.95
N MET A 329 -14.10 26.14 -5.83
CA MET A 329 -13.71 27.16 -4.85
C MET A 329 -12.24 27.60 -4.97
N VAL A 330 -11.47 27.03 -5.90
CA VAL A 330 -10.06 27.36 -6.22
C VAL A 330 -9.99 28.09 -7.55
#